data_AF-A0A938KK72-F1
#
_entry.id   AF-A0A938KK72-F1
#
_cell.length_a   1.000
_cell.length_b   1.000
_cell.length_c   1.000
_cell.angle_alpha   90.00
_cell.angle_beta   90.00
_cell.angle_gamma   90.00
#
_symmetry.space_group_name_H-M   'P 1'
#
loop_
_entity.id
_entity.type
_entity.pdbx_description
1 polymer ?
#
loop_
_entity_poly.entity_id
_entity_poly.type
_entity_poly.pdbx_seq_one_letter_code
_entity_poly.pdbx_strand_id
1 'polypeptide(L)'
;EDLVQPVHVPDCPPLYCLRTDAALLAEIENPKSEFESSAAPRLLAPLDPLIYDRKLTARLWGFDYTWEVYTPPQKRVRGYYALPILAGTELVGHLEPRVDPARNRLRVVSRRVRRGHRTADAVQELAAFLGLATSSSPWRPVPPSPRVEPAAALQPR
;
A
#
# COMPACT_ATOMS: atom_id res chain seq x y z
N GLU A 1 -8.85 -27.09 -11.53
CA GLU A 1 -8.19 -26.30 -12.58
C GLU A 1 -8.33 -24.83 -12.21
N ASP A 2 -7.26 -24.05 -12.33
CA ASP A 2 -7.27 -22.60 -12.08
C ASP A 2 -7.98 -21.88 -13.23
N LEU A 3 -9.31 -21.97 -13.21
CA LEU A 3 -10.16 -21.31 -14.20
C LEU A 3 -10.48 -19.90 -13.73
N VAL A 4 -10.36 -18.93 -14.62
CA VAL A 4 -10.90 -17.58 -14.42
C VAL A 4 -12.35 -17.51 -14.87
N GLN A 5 -13.10 -16.57 -14.29
CA GLN A 5 -14.45 -16.23 -14.72
C GLN A 5 -14.65 -14.71 -14.76
N PRO A 6 -15.56 -14.20 -15.60
CA PRO A 6 -15.83 -12.76 -15.66
C PRO A 6 -16.53 -12.28 -14.38
N VAL A 7 -16.19 -11.07 -13.96
CA VAL A 7 -16.85 -10.32 -12.88
C VAL A 7 -17.33 -9.00 -13.44
N HIS A 8 -18.60 -8.67 -13.18
CA HIS A 8 -19.18 -7.42 -13.61
C HIS A 8 -19.13 -6.41 -12.48
N VAL A 9 -18.41 -5.32 -12.69
CA VAL A 9 -18.42 -4.15 -11.81
C VAL A 9 -18.95 -2.97 -12.62
N PRO A 10 -19.94 -2.21 -12.12
CA PRO A 10 -20.45 -1.03 -12.79
C PRO A 10 -19.32 -0.08 -13.23
N ASP A 11 -19.45 0.50 -14.43
CA ASP A 11 -18.52 1.47 -15.02
C ASP A 11 -17.08 0.97 -15.26
N CYS A 12 -16.83 -0.33 -15.08
CA CYS A 12 -15.55 -0.98 -15.34
C CYS A 12 -15.57 -1.79 -16.65
N PRO A 13 -14.40 -1.97 -17.31
CA PRO A 13 -14.29 -2.98 -18.36
C PRO A 13 -14.52 -4.38 -17.75
N PRO A 14 -14.73 -5.43 -18.57
CA PRO A 14 -14.80 -6.79 -18.07
C PRO A 14 -13.59 -7.12 -17.20
N LEU A 15 -13.84 -7.47 -15.94
CA LEU A 15 -12.83 -7.94 -15.00
C LEU A 15 -12.93 -9.46 -14.88
N TYR A 16 -11.90 -10.08 -14.32
CA TYR A 16 -11.85 -11.52 -14.14
C TYR A 16 -11.30 -11.83 -12.75
N CYS A 17 -11.83 -12.87 -12.12
CA CYS A 17 -11.30 -13.44 -10.89
C CYS A 17 -11.08 -14.95 -11.08
N LEU A 18 -10.34 -15.57 -10.16
CA LEU A 18 -10.32 -17.03 -10.09
C LEU A 18 -11.72 -17.53 -9.73
N ARG A 19 -12.13 -18.65 -10.31
CA ARG A 19 -13.42 -19.28 -10.03
C ARG A 19 -13.55 -19.66 -8.55
N THR A 20 -12.44 -20.03 -7.91
CA THR A 20 -12.37 -20.35 -6.48
C THR A 20 -12.62 -19.13 -5.60
N ASP A 21 -12.30 -17.93 -6.09
CA ASP A 21 -12.41 -16.68 -5.34
C ASP A 21 -13.81 -16.04 -5.51
N ALA A 22 -14.66 -16.60 -6.35
CA ALA A 22 -16.02 -16.14 -6.59
C ALA A 22 -16.84 -15.98 -5.30
N ALA A 23 -16.66 -16.93 -4.37
CA ALA A 23 -17.37 -16.93 -3.10
C ALA A 23 -17.00 -15.73 -2.23
N LEU A 24 -15.75 -15.26 -2.30
CA LEU A 24 -15.29 -14.09 -1.54
C LEU A 24 -16.03 -12.82 -1.96
N LEU A 25 -16.37 -12.68 -3.26
CA LEU A 25 -17.16 -11.55 -3.75
C LEU A 25 -18.60 -11.59 -3.21
N ALA A 26 -19.22 -12.77 -3.19
CA ALA A 26 -20.56 -12.96 -2.64
C ALA A 26 -20.61 -12.73 -1.12
N GLU A 27 -19.53 -13.04 -0.41
CA GLU A 27 -19.40 -12.76 1.03
C GLU A 27 -19.35 -11.26 1.34
N ILE A 28 -18.73 -10.45 0.48
CA ILE A 28 -18.67 -8.98 0.65
C ILE A 28 -20.05 -8.34 0.44
N GLU A 29 -20.89 -8.90 -0.43
CA GLU A 29 -22.27 -8.43 -0.65
C GLU A 29 -23.19 -8.76 0.54
N ASN A 30 -22.79 -9.66 1.43
CA ASN A 30 -23.58 -10.02 2.60
C ASN A 30 -23.57 -8.87 3.63
N PRO A 31 -24.71 -8.25 3.96
CA PRO A 31 -24.78 -7.15 4.92
C PRO A 31 -24.44 -7.58 6.37
N LYS A 32 -24.32 -8.88 6.63
CA LYS A 32 -23.82 -9.43 7.90
C LYS A 32 -22.31 -9.71 7.91
N SER A 33 -21.63 -9.46 6.79
CA SER A 33 -20.17 -9.59 6.70
C SER A 33 -19.51 -8.58 7.62
N GLU A 34 -18.71 -9.05 8.57
CA GLU A 34 -17.91 -8.24 9.49
C GLU A 34 -16.69 -7.60 8.80
N PHE A 35 -16.76 -7.34 7.48
CA PHE A 35 -15.74 -6.58 6.78
C PHE A 35 -15.78 -5.13 7.30
N GLU A 36 -15.15 -4.92 8.45
CA GLU A 36 -15.22 -3.68 9.17
C GLU A 36 -14.55 -2.58 8.35
N SER A 37 -15.37 -1.62 7.92
CA SER A 37 -14.94 -0.30 7.44
C SER A 37 -14.07 0.46 8.49
N SER A 38 -13.98 -0.07 9.71
CA SER A 38 -13.19 0.46 10.84
C SER A 38 -11.71 0.04 10.83
N ALA A 39 -11.21 -0.64 9.81
CA ALA A 39 -9.79 -0.96 9.72
C ALA A 39 -8.92 0.30 9.80
N ALA A 40 -7.88 0.26 10.65
CA ALA A 40 -6.91 1.33 10.76
C ALA A 40 -6.34 1.69 9.37
N PRO A 41 -6.09 2.97 9.07
CA PRO A 41 -5.63 3.40 7.76
C PRO A 41 -4.29 2.73 7.42
N ARG A 42 -4.14 2.27 6.18
CA ARG A 42 -2.94 1.58 5.67
C ARG A 42 -2.27 2.41 4.59
N LEU A 43 -0.94 2.34 4.54
CA LEU A 43 -0.15 2.92 3.46
C LEU A 43 0.09 1.85 2.40
N LEU A 44 -0.32 2.13 1.15
CA LEU A 44 -0.08 1.26 0.02
C LEU A 44 1.27 1.59 -0.62
N ALA A 45 2.04 0.57 -0.96
CA ALA A 45 3.25 0.75 -1.75
C ALA A 45 2.88 1.24 -3.16
N PRO A 46 3.73 2.04 -3.86
CA PRO A 46 3.40 2.59 -5.18
C PRO A 46 3.11 1.55 -6.28
N LEU A 47 3.48 0.30 -6.06
CA LEU A 47 3.27 -0.85 -6.95
C LEU A 47 2.38 -1.92 -6.32
N ASP A 48 1.58 -1.55 -5.31
CA ASP A 48 0.62 -2.46 -4.72
C ASP A 48 -0.42 -2.91 -5.77
N PRO A 49 -0.80 -4.20 -5.83
CA PRO A 49 -1.79 -4.73 -6.77
C PRO A 49 -3.14 -4.00 -6.76
N LEU A 50 -3.51 -3.31 -5.67
CA LEU A 50 -4.73 -2.52 -5.60
C LEU A 50 -4.67 -1.23 -6.44
N ILE A 51 -3.46 -0.70 -6.71
CA ILE A 51 -3.30 0.64 -7.32
C ILE A 51 -2.41 0.67 -8.57
N TYR A 52 -1.78 -0.45 -8.94
CA TYR A 52 -0.87 -0.49 -10.10
C TYR A 52 -1.59 -0.19 -11.43
N ASP A 53 -2.84 -0.70 -11.60
CA ASP A 53 -3.70 -0.29 -12.70
C ASP A 53 -4.40 1.02 -12.36
N ARG A 54 -3.75 2.11 -12.74
CA ARG A 54 -4.21 3.48 -12.49
C ARG A 54 -5.57 3.79 -13.11
N LYS A 55 -5.92 3.17 -14.25
CA LYS A 55 -7.20 3.41 -14.92
C LYS A 55 -8.32 2.71 -14.17
N LEU A 56 -8.09 1.46 -13.75
CA LEU A 56 -9.04 0.72 -12.94
C LEU A 56 -9.21 1.38 -11.56
N THR A 57 -8.10 1.79 -10.94
CA THR A 57 -8.11 2.49 -9.64
C THR A 57 -8.95 3.76 -9.69
N ALA A 58 -8.77 4.57 -10.75
CA ALA A 58 -9.55 5.79 -10.94
C ALA A 58 -11.06 5.51 -11.13
N ARG A 59 -11.44 4.39 -11.76
CA ARG A 59 -12.84 3.99 -11.94
C ARG A 59 -13.47 3.47 -10.65
N LEU A 60 -12.77 2.59 -9.95
CA LEU A 60 -13.27 1.93 -8.74
C LEU A 60 -13.31 2.86 -7.51
N TRP A 61 -12.28 3.70 -7.33
CA TRP A 61 -12.14 4.54 -6.13
C TRP A 61 -12.19 6.04 -6.41
N GLY A 62 -12.32 6.49 -7.65
CA GLY A 62 -12.22 7.91 -7.98
C GLY A 62 -10.85 8.52 -7.65
N PHE A 63 -9.81 7.69 -7.54
CA PHE A 63 -8.49 8.09 -7.07
C PHE A 63 -7.46 8.08 -8.20
N ASP A 64 -7.07 9.26 -8.66
CA ASP A 64 -5.95 9.41 -9.59
C ASP A 64 -4.62 9.41 -8.82
N TYR A 65 -3.80 8.41 -9.09
CA TYR A 65 -2.47 8.25 -8.54
C TYR A 65 -1.46 8.03 -9.65
N THR A 66 -0.33 8.74 -9.56
CA THR A 66 0.85 8.49 -10.37
C THR A 66 2.03 8.37 -9.42
N TRP A 67 2.83 7.32 -9.57
CA TRP A 67 4.12 7.25 -8.90
C TRP A 67 5.12 8.14 -9.65
N GLU A 68 5.59 9.20 -8.98
CA GLU A 68 6.38 10.28 -9.59
C GLU A 68 7.90 10.08 -9.47
N VAL A 69 8.35 8.82 -9.37
CA VAL A 69 9.77 8.46 -9.21
C VAL A 69 10.62 8.97 -10.38
N TYR A 70 10.09 8.89 -11.60
CA TYR A 70 10.74 9.35 -12.82
C TYR A 70 10.42 10.81 -13.16
N THR A 71 9.51 11.45 -12.41
CA THR A 71 9.18 12.86 -12.60
C THR A 71 10.30 13.73 -12.02
N PRO A 72 10.83 14.71 -12.77
CA PRO A 72 11.81 15.65 -12.23
C PRO A 72 11.31 16.33 -10.95
N PRO A 73 12.16 16.57 -9.94
CA PRO A 73 11.73 17.07 -8.63
C PRO A 73 10.80 18.28 -8.68
N GLN A 74 11.04 19.23 -9.58
CA GLN A 74 10.29 20.48 -9.71
C GLN A 74 8.91 20.30 -10.34
N LYS A 75 8.65 19.15 -10.98
CA LYS A 75 7.38 18.81 -11.64
C LYS A 75 6.51 17.86 -10.81
N ARG A 76 7.00 17.41 -9.65
CA ARG A 76 6.26 16.50 -8.76
C ARG A 76 5.09 17.22 -8.12
N VAL A 77 3.94 16.56 -8.08
CA VAL A 77 2.73 17.05 -7.41
C VAL A 77 2.56 16.38 -6.05
N ARG A 78 2.93 15.11 -5.93
CA ARG A 78 2.72 14.29 -4.73
C ARG A 78 4.01 14.05 -3.95
N GLY A 79 5.12 13.83 -4.67
CA GLY A 79 6.42 13.51 -4.07
C GLY A 79 7.08 12.30 -4.74
N TYR A 80 8.34 12.03 -4.37
CA TYR A 80 9.13 10.95 -4.99
C TYR A 80 8.58 9.55 -4.66
N TYR A 81 8.14 9.37 -3.41
CA TYR A 81 7.63 8.10 -2.89
C TYR A 81 6.36 8.34 -2.07
N ALA A 82 5.41 9.09 -2.64
CA ALA A 82 4.12 9.33 -2.02
C ALA A 82 3.30 8.03 -1.99
N LEU A 83 2.91 7.60 -0.79
CA LEU A 83 2.14 6.38 -0.54
C LEU A 83 0.66 6.71 -0.45
N PRO A 84 -0.21 6.06 -1.24
CA PRO A 84 -1.65 6.15 -1.06
C PRO A 84 -2.10 5.63 0.30
N ILE A 85 -3.20 6.18 0.79
CA ILE A 85 -3.79 5.83 2.09
C ILE A 85 -5.12 5.15 1.84
N LEU A 86 -5.22 3.89 2.24
CA LEU A 86 -6.45 3.11 2.26
C LEU A 86 -7.04 3.17 3.67
N ALA A 87 -8.26 3.69 3.82
CA ALA A 87 -8.99 3.72 5.08
C ALA A 87 -10.31 2.97 4.90
N GLY A 88 -10.46 1.84 5.60
CA GLY A 88 -11.53 0.88 5.29
C GLY A 88 -11.45 0.44 3.82
N THR A 89 -12.47 0.77 3.04
CA THR A 89 -12.58 0.43 1.61
C THR A 89 -12.27 1.61 0.68
N GLU A 90 -11.82 2.75 1.21
CA GLU A 90 -11.63 3.98 0.44
C GLU A 90 -10.18 4.43 0.33
N LEU A 91 -9.78 4.91 -0.85
CA LEU A 91 -8.52 5.62 -1.05
C LEU A 91 -8.71 7.10 -0.74
N VAL A 92 -8.17 7.55 0.40
CA VAL A 92 -8.52 8.85 1.01
C VAL A 92 -7.49 9.94 0.78
N GLY A 93 -6.36 9.60 0.16
CA GLY A 93 -5.27 10.53 -0.06
C GLY A 93 -3.92 9.85 -0.20
N HIS A 94 -2.86 10.62 0.03
CA HIS A 94 -1.49 10.13 0.06
C HIS A 94 -0.64 10.94 1.05
N LEU A 95 0.48 10.36 1.46
CA LEU A 95 1.54 11.05 2.17
C LEU A 95 2.92 10.62 1.70
N GLU A 96 3.91 11.50 1.80
CA GLU A 96 5.30 11.18 1.51
C GLU A 96 6.07 10.98 2.82
N PRO A 97 6.39 9.74 3.21
CA PRO A 97 7.22 9.48 4.35
C PRO A 97 8.70 9.60 3.97
N ARG A 98 9.51 10.11 4.90
CA ARG A 98 10.96 10.18 4.77
C ARG A 98 11.62 9.83 6.08
N VAL A 99 12.52 8.86 6.03
CA VAL A 99 13.34 8.50 7.19
C VAL A 99 14.36 9.61 7.44
N ASP A 100 14.50 10.01 8.70
CA ASP A 100 15.60 10.82 9.23
C ASP A 100 16.51 9.89 10.04
N PRO A 101 17.59 9.36 9.42
CA PRO A 101 18.48 8.40 10.08
C PRO A 101 19.18 9.00 11.30
N ALA A 102 19.51 10.30 11.26
CA ALA A 102 20.21 10.98 12.35
C ALA A 102 19.36 11.08 13.63
N ARG A 103 18.03 11.09 13.48
CA ARG A 103 17.09 11.17 14.60
C ARG A 103 16.34 9.87 14.86
N ASN A 104 16.61 8.83 14.09
CA ASN A 104 15.89 7.55 14.12
C ASN A 104 14.36 7.70 14.07
N ARG A 105 13.86 8.54 13.15
CA ARG A 105 12.43 8.91 13.07
C ARG A 105 11.92 8.94 11.64
N LEU A 106 10.62 8.70 11.49
CA LEU A 106 9.89 8.90 10.25
C LEU A 106 9.29 10.32 10.22
N ARG A 107 9.53 11.07 9.16
CA ARG A 107 8.95 12.39 8.91
C ARG A 107 7.95 12.30 7.78
N VAL A 108 6.85 13.04 7.89
CA VAL A 108 5.92 13.24 6.78
C VAL A 108 6.28 14.54 6.09
N VAL A 109 6.70 14.46 4.83
CA VAL A 109 7.20 15.61 4.05
C VAL A 109 6.07 16.31 3.31
N SER A 110 5.14 15.54 2.78
CA SER A 110 3.91 16.01 2.14
C SER A 110 2.74 15.14 2.60
N ARG A 111 1.54 15.73 2.65
CA ARG A 111 0.30 15.01 2.97
C ARG A 111 -0.88 15.71 2.32
N ARG A 112 -1.68 14.95 1.57
CA ARG A 112 -2.98 15.38 1.05
C ARG A 112 -4.00 14.29 1.33
N VAL A 113 -4.94 14.58 2.23
CA VAL A 113 -5.92 13.60 2.74
C VAL A 113 -7.27 14.28 2.84
N ARG A 114 -8.33 13.55 2.49
CA ARG A 114 -9.72 13.99 2.60
C ARG A 114 -10.07 14.27 4.08
N ARG A 115 -10.89 15.30 4.31
CA ARG A 115 -11.33 15.70 5.65
C ARG A 115 -11.99 14.53 6.38
N GLY A 116 -11.77 14.42 7.69
CA GLY A 116 -12.33 13.36 8.53
C GLY A 116 -11.43 12.13 8.68
N HIS A 117 -10.42 11.94 7.82
CA HIS A 117 -9.52 10.79 7.92
C HIS A 117 -8.26 11.11 8.71
N ARG A 118 -7.89 10.20 9.62
CA ARG A 118 -6.64 10.24 10.38
C ARG A 118 -5.55 9.45 9.64
N THR A 119 -4.30 9.83 9.81
CA THR A 119 -3.15 9.10 9.23
C THR A 119 -2.09 8.73 10.26
N ALA A 120 -2.30 9.07 11.53
CA ALA A 120 -1.29 8.88 12.58
C ALA A 120 -0.95 7.40 12.73
N ASP A 121 -1.98 6.55 12.82
CA ASP A 121 -1.84 5.11 13.01
C ASP A 121 -1.05 4.48 11.85
N ALA A 122 -1.36 4.83 10.60
CA ALA A 122 -0.65 4.36 9.41
C ALA A 122 0.84 4.75 9.40
N VAL A 123 1.15 5.97 9.84
CA VAL A 123 2.55 6.46 9.93
C VAL A 123 3.29 5.77 11.09
N GLN A 124 2.60 5.53 12.21
CA GLN A 124 3.17 4.80 13.35
C GLN A 124 3.44 3.34 12.99
N GLU A 125 2.54 2.68 12.27
CA GLU A 125 2.71 1.32 11.77
C GLU A 125 3.93 1.23 10.84
N LEU A 126 4.06 2.16 9.88
CA LEU A 126 5.23 2.21 9.00
C LEU A 126 6.52 2.50 9.78
N ALA A 127 6.50 3.41 10.73
CA ALA A 127 7.67 3.69 11.58
C ALA A 127 8.08 2.44 12.39
N ALA A 128 7.11 1.72 12.96
CA ALA A 128 7.35 0.47 13.68
C ALA A 128 7.91 -0.63 12.76
N PHE A 129 7.33 -0.81 11.57
CA PHE A 129 7.82 -1.74 10.55
C PHE A 129 9.27 -1.46 10.16
N LEU A 130 9.63 -0.19 10.03
CA LEU A 130 11.00 0.24 9.71
C LEU A 130 11.96 0.20 10.93
N GLY A 131 11.49 -0.20 12.11
CA GLY A 131 12.29 -0.19 13.34
C GLY A 131 12.69 1.21 13.79
N LEU A 132 11.90 2.23 13.48
CA LEU A 132 12.15 3.60 13.92
C LEU A 132 11.49 3.85 15.28
N ALA A 133 11.97 4.85 16.02
CA ALA A 133 11.36 5.22 17.28
C ALA A 133 9.95 5.79 17.03
N THR A 134 8.91 4.98 17.25
CA THR A 134 7.57 5.46 17.57
C THR A 134 7.64 6.00 19.00
N SER A 135 7.04 7.14 19.30
CA SER A 135 7.15 7.74 20.62
C SER A 135 6.45 6.89 21.68
N SER A 136 7.14 5.85 22.19
CA SER A 136 6.99 5.24 23.53
C SER A 136 7.79 3.94 23.77
N SER A 137 8.68 3.46 22.87
CA SER A 137 9.46 2.24 23.17
C SER A 137 10.92 2.33 22.71
N PRO A 138 11.91 1.92 23.54
CA PRO A 138 13.29 1.82 23.10
C PRO A 138 13.41 0.71 22.05
N TRP A 139 13.80 1.13 20.85
CA TRP A 139 14.17 0.27 19.73
C TRP A 139 15.09 -0.88 20.17
N ARG A 140 14.80 -2.10 19.70
CA ARG A 140 15.74 -3.23 19.69
C ARG A 140 16.19 -3.45 18.24
N PRO A 141 17.50 -3.50 17.95
CA PRO A 141 17.98 -3.83 16.61
C PRO A 141 17.46 -5.19 16.18
N VAL A 142 16.96 -5.28 14.93
CA VAL A 142 16.82 -6.57 14.25
C VAL A 142 18.24 -7.05 13.95
N PRO A 143 18.65 -8.25 14.41
CA PRO A 143 19.97 -8.78 14.07
C PRO A 143 20.09 -8.90 12.55
N PRO A 144 21.28 -8.64 11.98
CA PRO A 144 21.47 -8.78 10.54
C PRO A 144 21.09 -10.19 10.09
N SER A 145 20.42 -10.28 8.95
CA SER A 145 20.17 -11.57 8.29
C SER A 145 21.51 -12.31 8.14
N PRO A 146 21.55 -13.63 8.37
CA PRO A 146 22.77 -14.39 8.10
C PRO A 146 23.19 -14.16 6.65
N ARG A 147 24.50 -13.92 6.45
CA ARG A 147 25.07 -13.80 5.11
C ARG A 147 24.74 -15.09 4.35
N VAL A 148 23.97 -14.96 3.26
CA VAL A 148 23.82 -16.04 2.29
C VAL A 148 25.17 -16.12 1.56
N GLU A 149 25.94 -17.17 1.82
CA GLU A 149 27.13 -17.42 1.02
C GLU A 149 26.71 -17.66 -0.43
N PRO A 150 27.43 -17.08 -1.41
CA PRO A 150 27.13 -17.35 -2.82
C PRO A 150 27.21 -18.86 -3.05
N ALA A 151 26.15 -19.43 -3.61
CA ALA A 151 26.15 -20.82 -4.05
C ALA A 151 27.38 -21.06 -4.91
N ALA A 152 28.19 -22.06 -4.54
CA ALA A 152 29.40 -22.43 -5.25
C ALA A 152 29.11 -22.51 -6.74
N ALA A 153 29.85 -21.74 -7.54
CA ALA A 153 29.70 -21.72 -8.98
C ALA A 153 29.76 -23.16 -9.52
N LEU A 154 28.69 -23.59 -10.18
CA LEU A 154 28.68 -24.82 -10.95
C LEU A 154 29.81 -24.73 -11.98
N GLN A 155 30.84 -25.55 -11.80
CA GLN A 155 31.91 -25.67 -12.79
C GLN A 155 31.32 -26.30 -14.07
N PRO A 156 31.59 -25.73 -15.25
CA PRO A 156 31.12 -26.30 -16.51
C PRO A 156 31.79 -27.66 -16.75
N ARG A 157 31.00 -28.61 -17.25
CA ARG A 157 31.46 -29.90 -17.77
C ARG A 157 32.06 -29.75 -19.16
#